data_AF-A0A358GP96-F1
#
_entry.id   AF-A0A358GP96-F1
#
_cell.length_a   1.000
_cell.length_b   1.000
_cell.length_c   1.000
_cell.angle_alpha   90.00
_cell.angle_beta   90.00
_cell.angle_gamma   90.00
#
_symmetry.space_group_name_H-M   'P 1'
#
loop_
_entity.id
_entity.type
_entity.pdbx_description
1 polymer ?
#
loop_
_entity_poly.entity_id
_entity_poly.type
_entity_poly.pdbx_seq_one_letter_code
_entity_poly.pdbx_strand_id
1 'polypeptide(L)'
;MEQYREQQEYRNKYYPTDIPNDLCNHAFIQGIKFENSFSPKVYDFVQIMKCDDEELFIWTHSKDTDTALVSLVSSNVKNKNFWKNIGVIIQLAYSYSRDFEHTMDLEYRWCYYFNPNKSIFEHELFRDSDKFGLLNGTILKLTELCNLSPIMELLLRDDKAFTAMSIFYSSMQIHYCWLICELEKYPFRKHASHEPDIWEQANVISVYETAIVQACRCVEALIGKPPNRENKGRFLEHKLKWVDQFGINPEDIYQKSGTTYIDFYYYLFELRNTAAHSYGTIPFGLERKQAVDAQCFASLLLDGYVMKNAIQEEEAIKKLSINQNIIEKVNETMSTSKTYPISE
;
A
#
# COMPACT_ATOMS: atom_id res chain seq x y z
N MET A 1 -33.20 -5.79 33.02
CA MET A 1 -33.07 -6.70 31.86
C MET A 1 -33.87 -6.21 30.66
N GLU A 2 -35.10 -5.70 30.84
CA GLU A 2 -35.96 -5.19 29.76
C GLU A 2 -35.39 -3.92 29.09
N GLN A 3 -34.97 -2.92 29.88
CA GLN A 3 -34.27 -1.73 29.36
C GLN A 3 -32.97 -2.04 28.59
N TYR A 4 -32.25 -3.10 28.95
CA TYR A 4 -31.06 -3.54 28.21
C TYR A 4 -31.43 -4.13 26.86
N ARG A 5 -32.54 -4.86 26.77
CA ARG A 5 -33.06 -5.39 25.50
C ARG A 5 -33.56 -4.27 24.61
N GLU A 6 -34.32 -3.32 25.14
CA GLU A 6 -34.80 -2.14 24.39
C GLU A 6 -33.65 -1.28 23.85
N GLN A 7 -32.62 -1.03 24.66
CA GLN A 7 -31.42 -0.31 24.21
C GLN A 7 -30.65 -1.08 23.13
N GLN A 8 -30.60 -2.40 23.23
CA GLN A 8 -29.90 -3.24 22.25
C GLN A 8 -30.70 -3.36 20.95
N GLU A 9 -32.02 -3.45 21.01
CA GLU A 9 -32.91 -3.39 19.84
C GLU A 9 -32.83 -2.03 19.14
N TYR A 10 -32.79 -0.94 19.91
CA TYR A 10 -32.57 0.41 19.36
C TYR A 10 -31.22 0.48 18.62
N ARG A 11 -30.13 0.03 19.26
CA ARG A 11 -28.80 0.00 18.62
C ARG A 11 -28.78 -0.88 17.39
N ASN A 12 -29.36 -2.07 17.42
CA ASN A 12 -29.41 -2.95 16.25
C ASN A 12 -30.21 -2.33 15.10
N LYS A 13 -31.25 -1.56 15.40
CA LYS A 13 -32.11 -0.93 14.40
C LYS A 13 -31.48 0.31 13.76
N TYR A 14 -30.86 1.19 14.56
CA TYR A 14 -30.35 2.48 14.10
C TYR A 14 -28.84 2.52 13.89
N TYR A 15 -28.10 1.58 14.51
CA TYR A 15 -26.64 1.49 14.48
C TYR A 15 -26.18 0.03 14.29
N PRO A 16 -26.62 -0.64 13.20
CA PRO A 16 -26.29 -2.03 12.94
C PRO A 16 -24.78 -2.24 12.79
N THR A 17 -24.23 -3.19 13.54
CA THR A 17 -22.78 -3.47 13.55
C THR A 17 -22.28 -4.19 12.32
N ASP A 18 -23.17 -4.78 11.53
CA ASP A 18 -22.85 -5.46 10.28
C ASP A 18 -22.67 -4.45 9.14
N ILE A 19 -21.53 -3.76 9.15
CA ILE A 19 -21.13 -2.76 8.15
C ILE A 19 -20.28 -3.41 7.04
N PRO A 20 -20.32 -2.93 5.78
CA PRO A 20 -21.16 -1.83 5.28
C PRO A 20 -22.64 -2.22 5.11
N ASN A 21 -23.54 -1.26 5.28
CA ASN A 21 -25.00 -1.39 5.05
C ASN A 21 -25.62 -0.04 4.66
N ASP A 22 -26.92 0.00 4.37
CA ASP A 22 -27.61 1.21 3.88
C ASP A 22 -27.51 2.44 4.79
N LEU A 23 -27.29 2.23 6.10
CA LEU A 23 -27.15 3.30 7.09
C LEU A 23 -25.68 3.69 7.31
N CYS A 24 -24.74 2.81 6.98
CA CYS A 24 -23.31 2.96 7.22
C CYS A 24 -22.51 2.31 6.07
N ASN A 25 -22.54 2.97 4.91
CA ASN A 25 -21.81 2.59 3.71
C ASN A 25 -20.74 3.61 3.32
N HIS A 26 -20.65 4.74 4.03
CA HIS A 26 -19.60 5.73 3.82
C HIS A 26 -18.50 5.56 4.88
N ALA A 27 -17.25 5.67 4.46
CA ALA A 27 -16.09 5.68 5.35
C ALA A 27 -15.16 6.83 4.99
N PHE A 28 -14.68 7.57 5.99
CA PHE A 28 -13.56 8.46 5.82
C PHE A 28 -12.28 7.62 5.75
N ILE A 29 -11.45 7.86 4.73
CA ILE A 29 -10.13 7.24 4.64
C ILE A 29 -9.17 8.15 5.41
N GLN A 30 -9.00 7.87 6.70
CA GLN A 30 -8.06 8.59 7.56
C GLN A 30 -6.61 8.33 7.11
N GLY A 31 -5.75 9.34 7.23
CA GLY A 31 -4.32 9.23 6.91
C GLY A 31 -3.93 9.83 5.55
N ILE A 32 -4.92 10.21 4.72
CA ILE A 32 -4.74 10.93 3.46
C ILE A 32 -5.64 12.17 3.43
N LYS A 33 -5.09 13.26 2.91
CA LYS A 33 -5.81 14.51 2.64
C LYS A 33 -5.38 15.10 1.31
N PHE A 34 -6.21 15.95 0.75
CA PHE A 34 -5.91 16.66 -0.49
C PHE A 34 -5.84 18.16 -0.27
N GLU A 35 -4.78 18.79 -0.76
CA GLU A 35 -4.73 20.25 -0.81
C GLU A 35 -5.82 20.82 -1.73
N ASN A 36 -6.22 22.06 -1.45
CA ASN A 36 -7.33 22.76 -2.10
C ASN A 36 -6.89 23.53 -3.36
N SER A 37 -5.87 23.06 -4.06
CA SER A 37 -5.34 23.70 -5.28
C SER A 37 -6.28 23.61 -6.49
N PHE A 38 -7.37 22.84 -6.38
CA PHE A 38 -8.45 22.70 -7.37
C PHE A 38 -9.65 23.64 -7.13
N SER A 39 -9.48 24.60 -6.22
CA SER A 39 -10.49 25.62 -5.87
C SER A 39 -11.83 25.10 -5.33
N PRO A 40 -11.85 24.23 -4.30
CA PRO A 40 -13.09 23.75 -3.70
C PRO A 40 -13.86 24.83 -2.95
N LYS A 41 -15.18 24.65 -2.88
CA LYS A 41 -16.08 25.32 -1.94
C LYS A 41 -16.34 24.43 -0.73
N VAL A 42 -16.68 25.05 0.40
CA VAL A 42 -17.09 24.30 1.60
C VAL A 42 -18.33 23.47 1.29
N TYR A 43 -18.32 22.21 1.72
CA TYR A 43 -19.30 21.16 1.44
C TYR A 43 -19.33 20.63 0.00
N ASP A 44 -18.34 20.98 -0.84
CA ASP A 44 -18.14 20.27 -2.09
C ASP A 44 -17.91 18.77 -1.81
N PHE A 45 -18.74 17.94 -2.45
CA PHE A 45 -18.66 16.49 -2.39
C PHE A 45 -18.69 15.94 -3.81
N VAL A 46 -17.51 15.63 -4.34
CA VAL A 46 -17.33 15.33 -5.76
C VAL A 46 -16.71 13.95 -5.91
N GLN A 47 -17.34 13.11 -6.74
CA GLN A 47 -16.78 11.82 -7.10
C GLN A 47 -15.46 12.01 -7.86
N ILE A 48 -14.40 11.36 -7.39
CA ILE A 48 -13.06 11.43 -7.97
C ILE A 48 -12.69 10.17 -8.72
N MET A 49 -13.19 9.00 -8.30
CA MET A 49 -12.81 7.70 -8.87
C MET A 49 -13.89 6.65 -8.59
N LYS A 50 -13.93 5.58 -9.38
CA LYS A 50 -14.75 4.39 -9.12
C LYS A 50 -13.96 3.11 -9.36
N CYS A 51 -14.01 2.19 -8.41
CA CYS A 51 -13.33 0.90 -8.48
C CYS A 51 -14.20 -0.21 -7.89
N ASP A 52 -14.66 -1.14 -8.73
CA ASP A 52 -15.52 -2.27 -8.36
C ASP A 52 -16.70 -1.89 -7.45
N ASP A 53 -16.60 -2.25 -6.16
CA ASP A 53 -17.62 -2.05 -5.13
C ASP A 53 -17.42 -0.75 -4.33
N GLU A 54 -16.50 0.11 -4.75
CA GLU A 54 -16.20 1.38 -4.09
C GLU A 54 -16.27 2.56 -5.05
N GLU A 55 -16.83 3.65 -4.55
CA GLU A 55 -16.79 4.96 -5.20
C GLU A 55 -16.09 5.94 -4.27
N LEU A 56 -15.09 6.64 -4.79
CA LEU A 56 -14.32 7.61 -4.02
C LEU A 56 -14.80 9.02 -4.29
N PHE A 57 -14.86 9.80 -3.23
CA PHE A 57 -15.27 11.19 -3.24
C PHE A 57 -14.26 12.03 -2.49
N ILE A 58 -14.01 13.22 -3.01
CA ILE A 58 -13.34 14.26 -2.26
C ILE A 58 -14.39 15.13 -1.56
N TRP A 59 -14.15 15.44 -0.29
CA TRP A 59 -15.11 16.14 0.56
C TRP A 59 -14.48 17.30 1.32
N THR A 60 -14.85 18.53 0.94
CA THR A 60 -14.36 19.76 1.58
C THR A 60 -15.23 20.08 2.79
N HIS A 61 -15.05 19.32 3.87
CA HIS A 61 -15.95 19.30 5.03
C HIS A 61 -15.95 20.58 5.88
N SER A 62 -14.89 21.39 5.82
CA SER A 62 -14.72 22.59 6.64
C SER A 62 -14.03 23.69 5.86
N LYS A 63 -14.21 24.93 6.32
CA LYS A 63 -13.56 26.11 5.76
C LYS A 63 -12.06 26.09 6.05
N ASP A 64 -11.28 26.38 5.01
CA ASP A 64 -9.82 26.58 5.03
C ASP A 64 -9.01 25.38 5.59
N THR A 65 -9.58 24.18 5.50
CA THR A 65 -8.92 22.91 5.81
C THR A 65 -8.71 22.10 4.53
N ASP A 66 -7.71 21.22 4.55
CA ASP A 66 -7.52 20.25 3.47
C ASP A 66 -8.78 19.39 3.27
N THR A 67 -8.97 18.91 2.05
CA THR A 67 -10.11 18.11 1.65
C THR A 67 -9.91 16.64 2.03
N ALA A 68 -10.96 16.00 2.56
CA ALA A 68 -10.92 14.60 2.98
C ALA A 68 -11.25 13.64 1.82
N LEU A 69 -10.79 12.39 1.94
CA LEU A 69 -11.20 11.30 1.06
C LEU A 69 -12.29 10.46 1.73
N VAL A 70 -13.39 10.25 1.02
CA VAL A 70 -14.53 9.46 1.47
C VAL A 70 -14.76 8.32 0.50
N SER A 71 -14.86 7.09 1.00
CA SER A 71 -15.28 5.93 0.21
C SER A 71 -16.75 5.62 0.48
N LEU A 72 -17.51 5.45 -0.58
CA LEU A 72 -18.83 4.82 -0.57
C LEU A 72 -18.67 3.36 -0.97
N VAL A 73 -18.97 2.46 -0.06
CA VAL A 73 -18.73 1.02 -0.20
C VAL A 73 -20.05 0.26 -0.35
N SER A 74 -20.17 -0.53 -1.41
CA SER A 74 -21.29 -1.43 -1.64
C SER A 74 -21.32 -2.57 -0.61
N SER A 75 -22.53 -2.95 -0.16
CA SER A 75 -22.71 -4.12 0.71
C SER A 75 -22.31 -5.45 0.03
N ASN A 76 -22.15 -5.46 -1.30
CA ASN A 76 -21.67 -6.60 -2.07
C ASN A 76 -20.28 -7.08 -1.64
N VAL A 77 -19.45 -6.23 -1.02
CA VAL A 77 -18.12 -6.64 -0.52
C VAL A 77 -18.21 -7.79 0.48
N LYS A 78 -19.34 -7.94 1.18
CA LYS A 78 -19.59 -9.06 2.12
C LYS A 78 -19.70 -10.42 1.42
N ASN A 79 -20.01 -10.44 0.13
CA ASN A 79 -20.11 -11.65 -0.68
C ASN A 79 -18.77 -12.03 -1.33
N LYS A 80 -17.73 -11.21 -1.17
CA LYS A 80 -16.39 -11.48 -1.70
C LYS A 80 -15.58 -12.32 -0.71
N ASN A 81 -14.80 -13.26 -1.24
CA ASN A 81 -13.83 -14.02 -0.43
C ASN A 81 -12.72 -13.12 0.12
N PHE A 82 -12.35 -12.10 -0.65
CA PHE A 82 -11.35 -11.12 -0.29
C PHE A 82 -11.69 -9.77 -0.96
N TRP A 83 -11.65 -8.70 -0.18
CA TRP A 83 -11.89 -7.35 -0.68
C TRP A 83 -10.60 -6.54 -0.55
N LYS A 84 -10.01 -6.22 -1.70
CA LYS A 84 -8.92 -5.25 -1.83
C LYS A 84 -9.48 -3.84 -1.66
N ASN A 85 -9.63 -3.40 -0.40
CA ASN A 85 -10.13 -2.05 -0.17
C ASN A 85 -9.19 -1.00 -0.76
N ILE A 86 -9.74 0.08 -1.27
CA ILE A 86 -8.95 1.07 -2.01
C ILE A 86 -7.94 1.83 -1.14
N GLY A 87 -8.12 1.84 0.19
CA GLY A 87 -7.16 2.46 1.09
C GLY A 87 -5.84 1.70 1.11
N VAL A 88 -5.89 0.37 1.23
CA VAL A 88 -4.68 -0.48 1.14
C VAL A 88 -4.02 -0.34 -0.24
N ILE A 89 -4.81 -0.24 -1.30
CA ILE A 89 -4.28 -0.07 -2.67
C ILE A 89 -3.55 1.25 -2.82
N ILE A 90 -4.13 2.37 -2.35
CA ILE A 90 -3.47 3.68 -2.36
C ILE A 90 -2.21 3.66 -1.49
N GLN A 91 -2.26 3.06 -0.30
CA GLN A 91 -1.12 2.91 0.60
C GLN A 91 0.04 2.18 -0.08
N LEU A 92 -0.22 1.02 -0.70
CA LEU A 92 0.80 0.24 -1.38
C LEU A 92 1.35 0.98 -2.61
N ALA A 93 0.49 1.59 -3.42
CA ALA A 93 0.90 2.36 -4.58
C ALA A 93 1.78 3.57 -4.19
N TYR A 94 1.37 4.31 -3.15
CA TYR A 94 2.13 5.43 -2.61
C TYR A 94 3.50 4.97 -2.11
N SER A 95 3.54 3.92 -1.29
CA SER A 95 4.79 3.38 -0.78
C SER A 95 5.72 2.89 -1.88
N TYR A 96 5.21 2.15 -2.86
CA TYR A 96 5.99 1.71 -4.01
C TYR A 96 6.58 2.89 -4.79
N SER A 97 5.79 3.95 -5.04
CA SER A 97 6.27 5.16 -5.75
C SER A 97 7.37 5.93 -5.02
N ARG A 98 7.61 5.61 -3.74
CA ARG A 98 8.62 6.20 -2.86
C ARG A 98 9.64 5.17 -2.37
N ASP A 99 9.86 4.10 -3.14
CA ASP A 99 10.82 3.03 -2.83
C ASP A 99 10.58 2.40 -1.45
N PHE A 100 9.34 2.39 -0.95
CA PHE A 100 8.95 1.96 0.39
C PHE A 100 9.64 2.72 1.54
N GLU A 101 10.35 3.82 1.24
CA GLU A 101 11.02 4.65 2.26
C GLU A 101 10.06 5.66 2.91
N HIS A 102 8.95 5.95 2.23
CA HIS A 102 7.83 6.69 2.78
C HIS A 102 6.56 5.85 2.71
N THR A 103 5.82 5.84 3.82
CA THR A 103 4.57 5.08 3.92
C THR A 103 3.46 5.98 4.43
N MET A 104 2.23 5.52 4.24
CA MET A 104 1.05 6.23 4.68
C MET A 104 0.14 5.21 5.37
N ASP A 105 -0.22 5.46 6.61
CA ASP A 105 -1.12 4.57 7.35
C ASP A 105 -2.56 4.99 7.10
N LEU A 106 -3.29 4.15 6.35
CA LEU A 106 -4.67 4.42 5.99
C LEU A 106 -5.66 3.56 6.78
N GLU A 107 -6.69 4.19 7.33
CA GLU A 107 -7.72 3.51 8.11
C GLU A 107 -9.14 3.98 7.71
N TYR A 108 -10.07 3.02 7.63
CA TYR A 108 -11.47 3.29 7.34
C TYR A 108 -12.21 3.69 8.63
N ARG A 109 -12.70 4.92 8.65
CA ARG A 109 -13.55 5.47 9.71
C ARG A 109 -14.98 5.56 9.21
N TRP A 110 -15.71 4.47 9.41
CA TRP A 110 -17.09 4.33 8.97
C TRP A 110 -18.03 5.32 9.64
N CYS A 111 -18.96 5.86 8.88
CA CYS A 111 -19.87 6.90 9.31
C CYS A 111 -21.33 6.46 9.11
N TYR A 112 -22.15 6.64 10.15
CA TYR A 112 -23.60 6.47 10.07
C TYR A 112 -24.26 7.73 9.52
N TYR A 113 -25.24 7.56 8.62
CA TYR A 113 -26.06 8.64 8.07
C TYR A 113 -25.23 9.80 7.51
N PHE A 114 -24.18 9.48 6.75
CA PHE A 114 -23.28 10.48 6.17
C PHE A 114 -24.05 11.58 5.44
N ASN A 115 -23.70 12.84 5.72
CA ASN A 115 -24.29 14.01 5.10
C ASN A 115 -23.20 15.03 4.74
N PRO A 116 -22.92 15.25 3.45
CA PRO A 116 -21.82 16.11 3.01
C PRO A 116 -21.99 17.59 3.39
N ASN A 117 -23.21 18.01 3.78
CA ASN A 117 -23.52 19.38 4.19
C ASN A 117 -23.29 19.66 5.68
N LYS A 118 -22.81 18.67 6.44
CA LYS A 118 -22.43 18.82 7.86
C LYS A 118 -20.92 18.90 8.00
N SER A 119 -20.41 19.47 9.08
CA SER A 119 -18.98 19.35 9.37
C SER A 119 -18.59 17.92 9.76
N ILE A 120 -17.29 17.61 9.65
CA ILE A 120 -16.76 16.29 10.04
C ILE A 120 -17.03 15.94 11.52
N PHE A 121 -17.10 16.95 12.39
CA PHE A 121 -17.31 16.74 13.83
C PHE A 121 -18.75 16.38 14.20
N GLU A 122 -19.71 16.74 13.34
CA GLU A 122 -21.14 16.46 13.51
C GLU A 122 -21.54 15.05 13.10
N HIS A 123 -20.63 14.31 12.46
CA HIS A 123 -20.88 12.96 12.00
C HIS A 123 -20.77 11.94 13.14
N GLU A 124 -21.58 10.89 13.06
CA GLU A 124 -21.54 9.77 13.98
C GLU A 124 -20.71 8.64 13.38
N LEU A 125 -19.69 8.19 14.11
CA LEU A 125 -18.74 7.19 13.64
C LEU A 125 -19.08 5.81 14.19
N PHE A 126 -18.76 4.79 13.42
CA PHE A 126 -18.80 3.41 13.90
C PHE A 126 -17.68 3.21 14.91
N ARG A 127 -18.08 3.12 16.19
CA ARG A 127 -17.22 3.13 17.39
C ARG A 127 -16.71 4.54 17.72
N ASP A 128 -16.54 4.81 19.00
CA ASP A 128 -15.95 6.07 19.48
C ASP A 128 -14.47 6.09 19.08
N SER A 129 -14.18 6.75 17.96
CA SER A 129 -12.82 7.03 17.51
C SER A 129 -12.52 8.52 17.66
N ASP A 130 -11.25 8.85 17.86
CA ASP A 130 -10.80 10.23 17.92
C ASP A 130 -11.10 10.97 16.59
N LYS A 131 -12.07 11.88 16.64
CA LYS A 131 -12.48 12.71 15.50
C LYS A 131 -11.38 13.70 15.09
N PHE A 132 -10.49 14.10 15.99
CA PHE A 132 -9.36 14.96 15.64
C PHE A 132 -8.33 14.21 14.78
N GLY A 133 -8.20 12.90 14.99
CA GLY A 133 -7.40 12.03 14.14
C GLY A 133 -7.80 12.09 12.66
N LEU A 134 -9.07 12.37 12.34
CA LEU A 134 -9.56 12.51 10.95
C LEU A 134 -8.95 13.72 10.22
N LEU A 135 -8.42 14.70 10.95
CA LEU A 135 -7.77 15.88 10.37
C LEU A 135 -6.28 15.66 10.08
N ASN A 136 -5.73 14.51 10.52
CA ASN A 136 -4.34 14.15 10.32
C ASN A 136 -4.17 13.24 9.09
N GLY A 137 -3.04 13.39 8.41
CA GLY A 137 -2.71 12.55 7.27
C GLY A 137 -1.67 13.20 6.36
N THR A 138 -1.13 12.41 5.44
CA THR A 138 -0.29 12.87 4.35
C THR A 138 -1.14 13.73 3.42
N ILE A 139 -0.68 14.95 3.15
CA ILE A 139 -1.34 15.88 2.25
C ILE A 139 -0.78 15.65 0.85
N LEU A 140 -1.65 15.30 -0.09
CA LEU A 140 -1.31 15.06 -1.49
C LEU A 140 -1.98 16.09 -2.39
N LYS A 141 -1.41 16.33 -3.57
CA LYS A 141 -2.17 16.94 -4.67
C LYS A 141 -3.13 15.92 -5.28
N LEU A 142 -4.24 16.37 -5.85
CA LEU A 142 -5.12 15.47 -6.59
C LEU A 142 -4.42 14.84 -7.80
N THR A 143 -3.50 15.56 -8.45
CA THR A 143 -2.69 15.01 -9.55
C THR A 143 -1.75 13.90 -9.12
N GLU A 144 -1.35 13.83 -7.85
CA GLU A 144 -0.58 12.66 -7.36
C GLU A 144 -1.41 11.38 -7.41
N LEU A 145 -2.74 11.45 -7.24
CA LEU A 145 -3.60 10.27 -7.42
C LEU A 145 -3.56 9.74 -8.85
N CYS A 146 -3.46 10.63 -9.86
CA CYS A 146 -3.29 10.23 -11.25
C CYS A 146 -1.95 9.52 -11.47
N ASN A 147 -0.87 10.05 -10.90
CA ASN A 147 0.47 9.46 -11.00
C ASN A 147 0.52 8.05 -10.38
N LEU A 148 -0.28 7.79 -9.34
CA LEU A 148 -0.40 6.47 -8.70
C LEU A 148 -1.32 5.50 -9.47
N SER A 149 -2.14 6.00 -10.39
CA SER A 149 -3.18 5.21 -11.06
C SER A 149 -2.68 3.96 -11.79
N PRO A 150 -1.50 3.94 -12.48
CA PRO A 150 -0.99 2.72 -13.09
C PRO A 150 -0.76 1.59 -12.08
N ILE A 151 -0.23 1.94 -10.90
CA ILE A 151 0.06 0.97 -9.85
C ILE A 151 -1.23 0.53 -9.19
N MET A 152 -2.14 1.47 -8.89
CA MET A 152 -3.45 1.16 -8.33
C MET A 152 -4.24 0.20 -9.22
N GLU A 153 -4.27 0.43 -10.54
CA GLU A 153 -4.92 -0.47 -11.50
C GLU A 153 -4.29 -1.85 -11.50
N LEU A 154 -2.96 -1.93 -11.52
CA LEU A 154 -2.24 -3.20 -11.50
C LEU A 154 -2.57 -4.00 -10.23
N LEU A 155 -2.57 -3.36 -9.07
CA LEU A 155 -2.85 -4.03 -7.79
C LEU A 155 -4.30 -4.51 -7.68
N LEU A 156 -5.25 -3.76 -8.24
CA LEU A 156 -6.66 -4.16 -8.28
C LEU A 156 -6.84 -5.37 -9.21
N ARG A 157 -6.29 -5.30 -10.43
CA ARG A 157 -6.43 -6.32 -11.48
C ARG A 157 -5.67 -7.61 -11.20
N ASP A 158 -4.46 -7.53 -10.65
CA ASP A 158 -3.54 -8.67 -10.52
C ASP A 158 -3.27 -9.03 -9.04
N ASP A 159 -3.82 -10.16 -8.61
CA ASP A 159 -3.61 -10.72 -7.26
C ASP A 159 -2.14 -11.02 -6.98
N LYS A 160 -1.36 -11.35 -8.00
CA LYS A 160 0.06 -11.63 -7.84
C LYS A 160 0.82 -10.36 -7.47
N ALA A 161 0.59 -9.27 -8.22
CA ALA A 161 1.17 -7.96 -7.93
C ALA A 161 0.77 -7.48 -6.53
N PHE A 162 -0.52 -7.57 -6.20
CA PHE A 162 -1.03 -7.21 -4.88
C PHE A 162 -0.35 -8.00 -3.77
N THR A 163 -0.32 -9.33 -3.89
CA THR A 163 0.25 -10.22 -2.87
C THR A 163 1.74 -9.93 -2.68
N ALA A 164 2.51 -9.87 -3.77
CA ALA A 164 3.95 -9.59 -3.71
C ALA A 164 4.24 -8.23 -3.06
N MET A 165 3.55 -7.17 -3.50
CA MET A 165 3.74 -5.81 -2.98
C MET A 165 3.34 -5.70 -1.51
N SER A 166 2.22 -6.31 -1.11
CA SER A 166 1.77 -6.33 0.29
C SER A 166 2.77 -7.04 1.23
N ILE A 167 3.30 -8.18 0.78
CA ILE A 167 4.29 -8.95 1.54
C ILE A 167 5.61 -8.19 1.64
N PHE A 168 6.03 -7.55 0.55
CA PHE A 168 7.24 -6.72 0.55
C PHE A 168 7.09 -5.50 1.45
N TYR A 169 5.93 -4.82 1.41
CA TYR A 169 5.59 -3.73 2.31
C TYR A 169 5.71 -4.17 3.78
N SER A 170 5.15 -5.35 4.15
CA SER A 170 5.33 -5.90 5.50
C SER A 170 6.80 -6.15 5.84
N SER A 171 7.61 -6.66 4.91
CA SER A 171 9.06 -6.83 5.13
C SER A 171 9.73 -5.51 5.50
N MET A 172 9.38 -4.42 4.81
CA MET A 172 9.94 -3.08 5.04
C MET A 172 9.45 -2.45 6.34
N GLN A 173 8.20 -2.70 6.75
CA GLN A 173 7.69 -2.27 8.05
C GLN A 173 8.38 -2.98 9.22
N ILE A 174 8.68 -4.26 9.07
CA ILE A 174 9.37 -5.05 10.11
C ILE A 174 10.83 -4.62 10.21
N HIS A 175 11.54 -4.59 9.09
CA HIS A 175 12.93 -4.19 9.02
C HIS A 175 13.10 -3.11 7.95
N TYR A 176 13.21 -1.87 8.41
CA TYR A 176 13.44 -0.74 7.52
C TYR A 176 14.90 -0.75 7.01
N CYS A 177 15.06 -0.62 5.70
CA CYS A 177 16.33 -0.36 5.04
C CYS A 177 16.17 0.73 3.98
N TRP A 178 17.23 1.49 3.73
CA TRP A 178 17.23 2.56 2.72
C TRP A 178 17.50 1.97 1.34
N LEU A 179 16.45 1.49 0.65
CA LEU A 179 16.58 0.87 -0.68
C LEU A 179 17.27 1.78 -1.69
N ILE A 180 17.04 3.10 -1.65
CA ILE A 180 17.69 4.07 -2.52
C ILE A 180 19.22 4.03 -2.34
N CYS A 181 19.68 4.01 -1.09
CA CYS A 181 21.10 3.93 -0.78
C CYS A 181 21.69 2.55 -1.12
N GLU A 182 20.97 1.48 -0.76
CA GLU A 182 21.47 0.11 -0.92
C GLU A 182 21.49 -0.33 -2.38
N LEU A 183 20.58 0.17 -3.22
CA LEU A 183 20.53 -0.10 -4.66
C LEU A 183 21.24 0.96 -5.50
N GLU A 184 21.93 1.92 -4.87
CA GLU A 184 22.66 3.00 -5.54
C GLU A 184 21.82 3.81 -6.54
N LYS A 185 20.51 3.99 -6.26
CA LYS A 185 19.59 4.72 -7.15
C LYS A 185 19.94 6.22 -7.27
N TYR A 186 20.66 6.78 -6.29
CA TYR A 186 21.11 8.18 -6.28
C TYR A 186 22.60 8.35 -5.95
N PRO A 187 23.33 9.28 -6.62
CA PRO A 187 24.78 9.42 -6.49
C PRO A 187 25.26 10.13 -5.21
N PHE A 188 24.37 10.79 -4.47
CA PHE A 188 24.74 11.66 -3.34
C PHE A 188 24.23 11.10 -2.02
N ARG A 189 25.14 10.45 -1.28
CA ARG A 189 25.03 9.87 0.09
C ARG A 189 24.76 8.36 0.13
N LYS A 190 25.77 7.65 0.65
CA LYS A 190 25.65 6.32 1.24
C LYS A 190 25.73 6.48 2.74
N HIS A 191 24.72 6.02 3.48
CA HIS A 191 24.86 5.81 4.91
C HIS A 191 25.61 4.50 5.14
N ALA A 192 26.51 4.47 6.12
CA ALA A 192 27.17 3.22 6.49
C ALA A 192 26.13 2.33 7.18
N SER A 193 25.69 1.28 6.49
CA SER A 193 24.98 0.17 7.10
C SER A 193 25.93 -0.51 8.08
N HIS A 194 25.63 -0.45 9.37
CA HIS A 194 26.40 -1.13 10.42
C HIS A 194 25.63 -2.37 10.89
N GLU A 195 26.37 -3.41 11.20
CA GLU A 195 25.82 -4.53 11.95
C GLU A 195 25.55 -4.07 13.40
N PRO A 196 24.48 -4.58 14.03
CA PRO A 196 24.14 -4.25 15.40
C PRO A 196 25.26 -4.69 16.35
N ASP A 197 25.49 -3.89 17.40
CA ASP A 197 26.40 -4.28 18.47
C ASP A 197 25.87 -5.52 19.21
N ILE A 198 26.75 -6.27 19.89
CA ILE A 198 26.40 -7.55 20.53
C ILE A 198 25.19 -7.43 21.49
N TRP A 199 25.07 -6.31 22.21
CA TRP A 199 23.95 -6.08 23.14
C TRP A 199 22.63 -5.72 22.43
N GLU A 200 22.66 -5.38 21.14
CA GLU A 200 21.47 -5.06 20.33
C GLU A 200 20.94 -6.27 19.57
N GLN A 201 21.79 -7.28 19.31
CA GLN A 201 21.45 -8.47 18.52
C GLN A 201 20.19 -9.20 18.99
N ALA A 202 20.00 -9.32 20.31
CA ALA A 202 18.82 -9.96 20.88
C ALA A 202 17.50 -9.25 20.53
N ASN A 203 17.54 -7.94 20.26
CA ASN A 203 16.35 -7.15 19.92
C ASN A 203 15.99 -7.21 18.43
N VAL A 204 16.93 -7.60 17.57
CA VAL A 204 16.78 -7.46 16.10
C VAL A 204 16.78 -8.79 15.34
N ILE A 205 17.18 -9.90 15.97
CA ILE A 205 17.27 -11.19 15.26
C ILE A 205 15.92 -11.67 14.71
N SER A 206 14.85 -11.57 15.51
CA SER A 206 13.50 -11.93 15.07
C SER A 206 12.96 -11.00 13.98
N VAL A 207 13.41 -9.74 13.99
CA VAL A 207 13.12 -8.75 12.95
C VAL A 207 13.78 -9.16 11.64
N TYR A 208 15.07 -9.55 11.65
CA TYR A 208 15.78 -10.00 10.46
C TYR A 208 15.21 -11.31 9.90
N GLU A 209 14.93 -12.30 10.76
CA GLU A 209 14.30 -13.57 10.37
C GLU A 209 12.98 -13.31 9.64
N THR A 210 12.11 -12.48 10.23
CA THR A 210 10.80 -12.21 9.67
C THR A 210 10.91 -11.41 8.37
N ALA A 211 11.82 -10.43 8.29
CA ALA A 211 12.06 -9.67 7.05
C ALA A 211 12.56 -10.55 5.91
N ILE A 212 13.53 -11.44 6.16
CA ILE A 212 14.01 -12.43 5.18
C ILE A 212 12.85 -13.31 4.68
N VAL A 213 12.02 -13.81 5.61
CA VAL A 213 10.88 -14.66 5.25
C VAL A 213 9.89 -13.91 4.37
N GLN A 214 9.54 -12.67 4.71
CA GLN A 214 8.61 -11.88 3.89
C GLN A 214 9.23 -11.50 2.54
N ALA A 215 10.48 -11.03 2.49
CA ALA A 215 11.18 -10.75 1.23
C ALA A 215 11.21 -11.99 0.31
N CYS A 216 11.51 -13.17 0.84
CA CYS A 216 11.47 -14.41 0.08
C CYS A 216 10.05 -14.77 -0.40
N ARG A 217 9.02 -14.56 0.43
CA ARG A 217 7.62 -14.79 0.05
C ARG A 217 7.14 -13.82 -1.04
N CYS A 218 7.63 -12.59 -1.08
CA CYS A 218 7.39 -11.67 -2.19
C CYS A 218 7.92 -12.26 -3.50
N VAL A 219 9.18 -12.70 -3.51
CA VAL A 219 9.80 -13.37 -4.67
C VAL A 219 9.02 -14.64 -5.05
N GLU A 220 8.64 -15.46 -4.08
CA GLU A 220 7.86 -16.67 -4.31
C GLU A 220 6.49 -16.38 -4.94
N ALA A 221 5.79 -15.31 -4.49
CA ALA A 221 4.52 -14.89 -5.08
C ALA A 221 4.70 -14.51 -6.56
N LEU A 222 5.79 -13.81 -6.89
CA LEU A 222 6.07 -13.35 -8.25
C LEU A 222 6.42 -14.50 -9.20
N ILE A 223 7.39 -15.32 -8.83
CA ILE A 223 8.03 -16.25 -9.77
C ILE A 223 7.93 -17.73 -9.38
N GLY A 224 7.50 -18.02 -8.16
CA GLY A 224 7.38 -19.37 -7.60
C GLY A 224 8.63 -19.82 -6.84
N LYS A 225 8.70 -21.13 -6.56
CA LYS A 225 9.86 -21.78 -5.95
C LYS A 225 10.90 -22.17 -7.01
N PRO A 226 12.19 -22.23 -6.64
CA PRO A 226 13.22 -22.67 -7.57
C PRO A 226 12.96 -24.12 -8.05
N PRO A 227 13.06 -24.39 -9.36
CA PRO A 227 12.96 -25.75 -9.87
C PRO A 227 14.20 -26.58 -9.47
N ASN A 228 14.15 -27.90 -9.63
CA ASN A 228 15.36 -28.72 -9.50
C ASN A 228 16.31 -28.42 -10.68
N ARG A 229 17.56 -28.01 -10.38
CA ARG A 229 18.62 -27.70 -11.36
C ARG A 229 18.94 -28.89 -12.29
N GLU A 230 18.75 -30.12 -11.84
CA GLU A 230 19.01 -31.32 -12.63
C GLU A 230 18.00 -31.48 -13.78
N ASN A 231 16.80 -30.93 -13.64
CA ASN A 231 15.81 -30.91 -14.70
C ASN A 231 16.07 -29.75 -15.67
N LYS A 232 16.96 -29.99 -16.64
CA LYS A 232 17.41 -28.98 -17.62
C LYS A 232 16.27 -28.27 -18.35
N GLY A 233 15.19 -28.99 -18.69
CA GLY A 233 14.03 -28.42 -19.39
C GLY A 233 13.31 -27.39 -18.53
N ARG A 234 12.90 -27.79 -17.32
CA ARG A 234 12.23 -26.87 -16.37
C ARG A 234 13.13 -25.71 -15.93
N PHE A 235 14.43 -25.96 -15.79
CA PHE A 235 15.38 -24.92 -15.45
C PHE A 235 15.48 -23.86 -16.56
N LEU A 236 15.53 -24.27 -17.83
CA LEU A 236 15.56 -23.34 -18.97
C LEU A 236 14.26 -22.55 -19.10
N GLU A 237 13.11 -23.22 -19.00
CA GLU A 237 11.78 -22.57 -19.00
C GLU A 237 11.67 -21.52 -17.89
N HIS A 238 12.18 -21.84 -16.69
CA HIS A 238 12.19 -20.91 -15.59
C HIS A 238 13.05 -19.68 -15.91
N LYS A 239 14.26 -19.84 -16.48
CA LYS A 239 15.08 -18.70 -16.87
C LYS A 239 14.44 -17.80 -17.92
N LEU A 240 13.72 -18.36 -18.88
CA LEU A 240 12.97 -17.57 -19.87
C LEU A 240 11.86 -16.75 -19.20
N LYS A 241 11.17 -17.35 -18.22
CA LYS A 241 10.14 -16.66 -17.43
C LYS A 241 10.69 -15.40 -16.72
N TRP A 242 11.94 -15.42 -16.26
CA TRP A 242 12.58 -14.23 -15.66
C TRP A 242 12.65 -13.05 -16.65
N VAL A 243 13.15 -13.32 -17.84
CA VAL A 243 13.32 -12.30 -18.89
C VAL A 243 11.95 -11.79 -19.34
N ASP A 244 10.99 -12.69 -19.56
CA ASP A 244 9.67 -12.35 -20.08
C ASP A 244 8.85 -11.53 -19.08
N GLN A 245 8.82 -11.95 -17.81
CA GLN A 245 7.93 -11.36 -16.79
C GLN A 245 8.55 -10.18 -16.03
N PHE A 246 9.88 -10.10 -15.97
CA PHE A 246 10.58 -9.11 -15.16
C PHE A 246 11.57 -8.26 -15.95
N GLY A 247 11.95 -8.69 -17.16
CA GLY A 247 13.03 -8.04 -17.92
C GLY A 247 14.42 -8.22 -17.31
N ILE A 248 14.58 -9.17 -16.39
CA ILE A 248 15.85 -9.47 -15.70
C ILE A 248 16.45 -10.72 -16.31
N ASN A 249 17.71 -10.66 -16.74
CA ASN A 249 18.45 -11.85 -17.14
C ASN A 249 18.98 -12.57 -15.89
N PRO A 250 18.56 -13.81 -15.63
CA PRO A 250 18.94 -14.55 -14.42
C PRO A 250 20.45 -14.85 -14.32
N GLU A 251 21.18 -14.79 -15.43
CA GLU A 251 22.64 -15.01 -15.47
C GLU A 251 23.45 -13.73 -15.21
N ASP A 252 22.79 -12.55 -15.17
CA ASP A 252 23.47 -11.30 -14.85
C ASP A 252 23.92 -11.28 -13.38
N ILE A 253 24.95 -10.49 -13.10
CA ILE A 253 25.46 -10.32 -11.74
C ILE A 253 24.51 -9.45 -10.92
N TYR A 254 24.03 -10.01 -9.81
CA TYR A 254 23.42 -9.25 -8.74
C TYR A 254 24.53 -8.55 -7.93
N GLN A 255 24.73 -7.27 -8.19
CA GLN A 255 25.89 -6.49 -7.71
C GLN A 255 26.08 -6.54 -6.18
N LYS A 256 24.98 -6.64 -5.43
CA LYS A 256 24.97 -6.68 -3.97
C LYS A 256 25.64 -7.91 -3.37
N SER A 257 25.35 -9.10 -3.91
CA SER A 257 25.96 -10.35 -3.45
C SER A 257 27.23 -10.71 -4.22
N GLY A 258 27.43 -10.15 -5.42
CA GLY A 258 28.50 -10.54 -6.33
C GLY A 258 28.27 -11.90 -7.01
N THR A 259 27.08 -12.49 -6.86
CA THR A 259 26.66 -13.73 -7.53
C THR A 259 25.70 -13.44 -8.68
N THR A 260 25.32 -14.46 -9.46
CA THR A 260 24.23 -14.30 -10.44
C THR A 260 22.87 -14.13 -9.72
N TYR A 261 21.89 -13.55 -10.40
CA TYR A 261 20.51 -13.50 -9.91
C TYR A 261 19.96 -14.91 -9.63
N ILE A 262 20.24 -15.87 -10.52
CA ILE A 262 19.77 -17.25 -10.35
C ILE A 262 20.44 -17.93 -9.15
N ASP A 263 21.72 -17.70 -8.88
CA ASP A 263 22.36 -18.29 -7.71
C ASP A 263 21.86 -17.67 -6.41
N PHE A 264 21.70 -16.34 -6.38
CA PHE A 264 21.12 -15.67 -5.21
C PHE A 264 19.67 -16.11 -4.97
N TYR A 265 18.89 -16.37 -6.02
CA TYR A 265 17.53 -16.90 -5.90
C TYR A 265 17.49 -18.23 -5.14
N TYR A 266 18.39 -19.18 -5.41
CA TYR A 266 18.44 -20.44 -4.66
C TYR A 266 18.90 -20.19 -3.22
N TYR A 267 19.94 -19.37 -3.04
CA TYR A 267 20.44 -18.98 -1.73
C TYR A 267 19.35 -18.33 -0.86
N LEU A 268 18.51 -17.46 -1.43
CA LEU A 268 17.40 -16.82 -0.72
C LEU A 268 16.41 -17.84 -0.15
N PHE A 269 16.14 -18.94 -0.87
CA PHE A 269 15.24 -19.99 -0.40
C PHE A 269 15.84 -20.85 0.71
N GLU A 270 17.16 -21.04 0.69
CA GLU A 270 17.93 -21.66 1.79
C GLU A 270 17.93 -20.74 3.01
N LEU A 271 18.24 -19.46 2.82
CA LEU A 271 18.24 -18.44 3.87
C LEU A 271 16.87 -18.33 4.54
N ARG A 272 15.77 -18.32 3.77
CA ARG A 272 14.40 -18.37 4.30
C ARG A 272 14.14 -19.64 5.12
N ASN A 273 14.63 -20.81 4.70
CA ASN A 273 14.46 -22.04 5.49
C ASN A 273 15.17 -21.94 6.84
N THR A 274 16.39 -21.41 6.85
CA THR A 274 17.14 -21.17 8.09
C THR A 274 16.40 -20.19 9.01
N ALA A 275 15.90 -19.07 8.46
CA ALA A 275 15.15 -18.08 9.21
C ALA A 275 13.79 -18.58 9.74
N ALA A 276 13.06 -19.37 8.95
CA ALA A 276 11.73 -19.88 9.33
C ALA A 276 11.78 -21.05 10.31
N HIS A 277 12.89 -21.78 10.36
CA HIS A 277 13.04 -23.01 11.12
C HIS A 277 14.20 -22.93 12.10
N SER A 278 14.38 -21.82 12.80
CA SER A 278 15.45 -21.68 13.79
C SER A 278 15.40 -22.71 14.95
N TYR A 279 14.39 -23.60 15.02
CA TYR A 279 14.27 -24.78 15.92
C TYR A 279 14.70 -24.53 17.39
N GLY A 280 14.52 -23.31 17.91
CA GLY A 280 14.91 -22.95 19.27
C GLY A 280 16.39 -22.64 19.48
N THR A 281 17.21 -22.62 18.43
CA THR A 281 18.56 -22.04 18.45
C THR A 281 18.52 -20.66 17.82
N ILE A 282 19.05 -19.66 18.51
CA ILE A 282 19.19 -18.31 17.94
C ILE A 282 20.24 -18.40 16.82
N PRO A 283 19.86 -18.21 15.54
CA PRO A 283 20.80 -18.32 14.44
C PRO A 283 21.62 -17.02 14.38
N PHE A 284 22.60 -16.89 15.28
CA PHE A 284 23.48 -15.72 15.36
C PHE A 284 24.26 -15.42 14.05
N GLY A 285 24.24 -16.34 13.08
CA GLY A 285 24.78 -16.14 11.74
C GLY A 285 23.87 -15.36 10.78
N LEU A 286 22.68 -14.92 11.22
CA LEU A 286 21.83 -14.02 10.44
C LEU A 286 22.26 -12.57 10.64
N GLU A 287 22.96 -12.04 9.65
CA GLU A 287 23.45 -10.67 9.62
C GLU A 287 22.39 -9.71 9.06
N ARG A 288 22.40 -8.45 9.51
CA ARG A 288 21.56 -7.39 8.94
C ARG A 288 21.77 -7.31 7.43
N LYS A 289 23.02 -7.44 6.99
CA LYS A 289 23.38 -7.51 5.57
C LYS A 289 22.57 -8.54 4.78
N GLN A 290 22.35 -9.74 5.31
CA GLN A 290 21.59 -10.78 4.62
C GLN A 290 20.11 -10.40 4.48
N ALA A 291 19.52 -9.78 5.51
CA ALA A 291 18.15 -9.26 5.45
C ALA A 291 18.05 -8.13 4.40
N VAL A 292 19.00 -7.20 4.39
CA VAL A 292 19.07 -6.13 3.38
C VAL A 292 19.23 -6.69 1.97
N ASP A 293 20.13 -7.65 1.76
CA ASP A 293 20.37 -8.27 0.45
C ASP A 293 19.12 -8.99 -0.05
N ALA A 294 18.38 -9.66 0.84
CA ALA A 294 17.09 -10.30 0.53
C ALA A 294 16.01 -9.27 0.15
N GLN A 295 15.90 -8.17 0.90
CA GLN A 295 14.95 -7.09 0.60
C GLN A 295 15.28 -6.36 -0.70
N CYS A 296 16.56 -6.06 -0.95
CA CYS A 296 17.02 -5.47 -2.20
C CYS A 296 16.69 -6.37 -3.39
N PHE A 297 16.92 -7.68 -3.27
CA PHE A 297 16.61 -8.65 -4.31
C PHE A 297 15.10 -8.72 -4.60
N ALA A 298 14.28 -8.79 -3.55
CA ALA A 298 12.83 -8.79 -3.70
C ALA A 298 12.31 -7.49 -4.34
N SER A 299 12.88 -6.34 -3.96
CA SER A 299 12.57 -5.03 -4.55
C SER A 299 12.83 -5.01 -6.05
N LEU A 300 14.00 -5.47 -6.50
CA LEU A 300 14.36 -5.49 -7.93
C LEU A 300 13.41 -6.36 -8.76
N LEU A 301 13.01 -7.52 -8.23
CA LEU A 301 12.05 -8.40 -8.90
C LEU A 301 10.65 -7.78 -8.92
N LEU A 302 10.23 -7.12 -7.83
CA LEU A 302 8.97 -6.39 -7.80
C LEU A 302 8.96 -5.25 -8.81
N ASP A 303 10.02 -4.44 -8.85
CA ASP A 303 10.20 -3.33 -9.80
C ASP A 303 10.11 -3.85 -11.25
N GLY A 304 10.85 -4.93 -11.57
CA GLY A 304 10.82 -5.56 -12.89
C GLY A 304 9.42 -6.05 -13.29
N TYR A 305 8.69 -6.66 -12.34
CA TYR A 305 7.32 -7.12 -12.58
C TYR A 305 6.37 -5.94 -12.83
N VAL A 306 6.42 -4.91 -11.99
CA VAL A 306 5.57 -3.73 -12.10
C VAL A 306 5.84 -3.01 -13.42
N MET A 307 7.10 -2.76 -13.78
CA MET A 307 7.47 -2.09 -15.04
C MET A 307 6.98 -2.84 -16.28
N LYS A 308 6.91 -4.18 -16.22
CA LYS A 308 6.43 -5.01 -17.33
C LYS A 308 4.91 -5.08 -17.45
N ASN A 309 4.18 -4.96 -16.32
CA ASN A 309 2.75 -5.25 -16.26
C ASN A 309 1.86 -4.03 -16.02
N ALA A 310 2.41 -2.92 -15.52
CA ALA A 310 1.69 -1.67 -15.37
C ALA A 310 1.35 -1.07 -16.75
N ILE A 311 0.13 -0.57 -16.88
CA ILE A 311 -0.34 0.12 -18.08
C ILE A 311 0.04 1.61 -18.02
N GLN A 312 -0.17 2.32 -19.13
CA GLN A 312 0.07 3.76 -19.18
C GLN A 312 -0.97 4.52 -18.33
N GLU A 313 -0.57 5.67 -17.79
CA GLU A 313 -1.40 6.51 -16.92
C GLU A 313 -2.75 6.87 -17.54
N GLU A 314 -2.78 7.27 -18.81
CA GLU A 314 -4.03 7.61 -19.50
C GLU A 314 -5.01 6.43 -19.57
N GLU A 315 -4.51 5.20 -19.70
CA GLU A 315 -5.35 4.00 -19.72
C GLU A 315 -5.83 3.65 -18.31
N ALA A 316 -4.97 3.78 -17.30
CA ALA A 316 -5.32 3.55 -15.90
C ALA A 316 -6.38 4.55 -15.42
N ILE A 317 -6.24 5.83 -15.74
CA ILE A 317 -7.23 6.88 -15.46
C ILE A 317 -8.61 6.50 -16.01
N LYS A 318 -8.67 5.98 -17.25
CA LYS A 318 -9.92 5.54 -17.88
C LYS A 318 -10.51 4.32 -17.16
N LYS A 319 -9.70 3.31 -16.86
CA LYS A 319 -10.18 2.08 -16.18
C LYS A 319 -10.69 2.35 -14.76
N LEU A 320 -10.03 3.25 -14.03
CA LEU A 320 -10.42 3.66 -12.68
C LEU A 320 -11.50 4.76 -12.69
N SER A 321 -11.96 5.18 -13.87
CA SER A 321 -12.96 6.24 -14.02
C SER A 321 -12.59 7.51 -13.23
N ILE A 322 -11.31 7.92 -13.27
CA ILE A 322 -10.86 9.10 -12.55
C ILE A 322 -11.45 10.35 -13.21
N ASN A 323 -12.02 11.23 -12.39
CA ASN A 323 -12.71 12.44 -12.85
C ASN A 323 -11.72 13.49 -13.37
N GLN A 324 -11.44 13.48 -14.67
CA GLN A 324 -10.48 14.40 -15.28
C GLN A 324 -10.88 15.88 -15.12
N ASN A 325 -12.18 16.20 -15.11
CA ASN A 325 -12.66 17.59 -15.01
C ASN A 325 -12.24 18.28 -13.70
N ILE A 326 -12.03 17.52 -12.63
CA ILE A 326 -11.54 18.10 -11.36
C ILE A 326 -10.02 18.12 -11.28
N ILE A 327 -9.36 17.13 -11.91
CA ILE A 327 -7.90 17.12 -12.05
C ILE A 327 -7.43 18.32 -12.87
N GLU A 328 -8.12 18.67 -13.96
CA GLU A 328 -7.80 19.83 -14.81
C GLU A 328 -7.91 21.18 -14.08
N LYS A 329 -8.60 21.25 -12.94
CA LYS A 329 -8.70 22.46 -12.12
C LYS A 329 -7.52 22.64 -11.17
N VAL A 330 -6.70 21.62 -10.97
CA VAL A 330 -5.58 21.64 -10.04
C VAL A 330 -4.53 22.65 -10.51
N ASN A 331 -4.17 23.59 -9.65
CA ASN A 331 -3.02 24.45 -9.89
C ASN A 331 -1.72 23.79 -9.41
N GLU A 332 -0.92 23.31 -10.37
CA GLU A 332 0.35 22.62 -10.09
C GLU A 332 1.37 23.46 -9.33
N THR A 333 1.32 24.78 -9.44
CA THR A 333 2.27 25.69 -8.76
C THR A 333 1.83 26.11 -7.35
N MET A 334 0.60 25.76 -6.95
CA MET A 334 0.03 26.18 -5.68
C MET A 334 -0.09 25.01 -4.71
N SER A 335 0.11 25.28 -3.43
CA SER A 335 -0.28 24.38 -2.34
C SER A 335 -1.02 25.19 -1.28
N THR A 336 -2.25 24.82 -0.96
CA THR A 336 -3.10 25.62 -0.07
C THR A 336 -4.21 24.78 0.58
N SER A 337 -4.60 25.15 1.79
CA SER A 337 -5.82 24.67 2.42
C SER A 337 -7.02 25.61 2.21
N LYS A 338 -6.84 26.75 1.52
CA LYS A 338 -7.90 27.77 1.39
C LYS A 338 -9.09 27.28 0.60
N THR A 339 -10.28 27.62 1.07
CA THR A 339 -11.56 27.35 0.41
C THR A 339 -12.09 28.61 -0.29
N TYR A 340 -12.91 28.41 -1.32
CA TYR A 340 -13.37 29.49 -2.19
C TYR A 340 -14.83 29.88 -1.90
N PRO A 341 -15.21 31.16 -2.10
CA PRO A 341 -16.55 31.62 -1.80
C PRO A 341 -17.61 30.92 -2.68
N ILE A 342 -18.79 30.72 -2.12
CA ILE A 342 -19.97 30.31 -2.87
C ILE A 342 -20.36 31.52 -3.73
N SER A 343 -20.26 31.37 -5.06
CA SER A 343 -20.85 32.32 -6.00
C SER A 343 -22.36 32.35 -5.78
N GLU A 344 -22.89 33.50 -5.34
CA GLU A 344 -24.33 33.77 -5.17
C GLU A 344 -25.13 33.56 -6.46
#